data_AF-A0A2V8JAM1-F1
#
_entry.id   AF-A0A2V8JAM1-F1
#
_cell.length_a   1.000
_cell.length_b   1.000
_cell.length_c   1.000
_cell.angle_alpha   90.00
_cell.angle_beta   90.00
_cell.angle_gamma   90.00
#
_symmetry.space_group_name_H-M   'P 1'
#
loop_
_entity.id
_entity.type
_entity.pdbx_description
1 polymer ?
#
loop_
_entity_poly.entity_id
_entity_poly.type
_entity_poly.pdbx_seq_one_letter_code
_entity_poly.pdbx_strand_id
1 'polypeptide(L)'
;MTKILPQIFLVALSFCATAQSGGHEHLGPAPLEADDSLFPTVGPILVSVSMLATIKSDGRVSHTKVLDTIRGTNDFYQGTLIGYLDDAVAAATRWRFDPAIDSDLRPIESLASITFLYDRVWGRGTALPTFTTVPSKTGDYVPPIPTKLSRAEYPVNSIGIGTVVLNLHVEANGSVSDARIIKSVPSLDEPSIIAAKKWRFQPAQYKGTSIPSTATAAFVYLPFMR
;
A
#
# COMPACT_ATOMS: atom_id res chain seq x y z
N MET A 1 -34.82 -3.00 -5.98
CA MET A 1 -33.61 -2.98 -6.83
C MET A 1 -32.40 -2.87 -5.91
N THR A 2 -31.79 -4.01 -5.60
CA THR A 2 -30.76 -4.13 -4.58
C THR A 2 -29.41 -3.73 -5.18
N LYS A 3 -28.94 -2.51 -4.90
CA LYS A 3 -27.58 -2.09 -5.27
C LYS A 3 -26.60 -2.79 -4.33
N ILE A 4 -25.75 -3.63 -4.89
CA ILE A 4 -24.64 -4.29 -4.21
C ILE A 4 -23.40 -3.42 -4.47
N LEU A 5 -22.81 -2.82 -3.43
CA LEU A 5 -21.59 -2.00 -3.50
C LEU A 5 -20.35 -2.88 -3.26
N PRO A 6 -19.20 -2.52 -3.86
CA PRO A 6 -17.99 -3.30 -3.74
C PRO A 6 -17.21 -3.03 -2.46
N GLN A 7 -16.49 -4.07 -2.04
CA GLN A 7 -15.48 -3.99 -1.00
C GLN A 7 -14.24 -3.30 -1.57
N ILE A 8 -13.72 -2.30 -0.87
CA ILE A 8 -12.48 -1.61 -1.24
C ILE A 8 -11.36 -2.25 -0.43
N PHE A 9 -10.60 -3.13 -1.06
CA PHE A 9 -9.37 -3.64 -0.50
C PHE A 9 -8.22 -2.78 -0.99
N LEU A 10 -7.38 -2.33 -0.07
CA LEU A 10 -6.37 -1.34 -0.37
C LEU A 10 -4.99 -1.89 -0.02
N VAL A 11 -4.14 -2.01 -1.04
CA VAL A 11 -2.73 -2.34 -0.85
C VAL A 11 -1.93 -1.09 -1.15
N ALA A 12 -1.22 -0.57 -0.16
CA ALA A 12 -0.20 0.44 -0.36
C ALA A 12 1.17 -0.24 -0.36
N LEU A 13 1.79 -0.29 -1.52
CA LEU A 13 3.14 -0.77 -1.75
C LEU A 13 4.04 0.43 -1.96
N SER A 14 4.92 0.73 -1.03
CA SER A 14 5.67 1.98 -1.07
C SER A 14 7.11 1.77 -1.53
N PHE A 15 7.62 2.69 -2.33
CA PHE A 15 8.84 2.53 -3.10
C PHE A 15 9.79 3.71 -3.00
N CYS A 16 11.02 3.49 -3.45
CA CYS A 16 12.00 4.56 -3.58
C CYS A 16 11.80 5.29 -4.92
N ALA A 17 11.99 6.61 -4.92
CA ALA A 17 12.38 7.30 -6.14
C ALA A 17 13.18 8.56 -5.80
N THR A 18 14.35 8.67 -6.43
CA THR A 18 15.04 9.93 -6.75
C THR A 18 15.40 10.84 -5.57
N ALA A 19 16.56 10.59 -4.97
CA ALA A 19 17.36 11.70 -4.48
C ALA A 19 17.97 12.43 -5.70
N GLN A 20 17.40 13.56 -6.11
CA GLN A 20 18.15 14.52 -6.93
C GLN A 20 19.22 15.18 -6.05
N SER A 21 20.36 14.51 -5.93
CA SER A 21 21.60 15.10 -5.46
C SER A 21 22.68 14.64 -6.42
N GLY A 22 23.00 15.46 -7.42
CA GLY A 22 24.10 15.21 -8.35
C GLY A 22 23.94 14.01 -9.28
N GLY A 23 23.13 14.17 -10.33
CA GLY A 23 23.34 13.52 -11.63
C GLY A 23 23.01 12.04 -11.82
N HIS A 24 22.71 11.23 -10.80
CA HIS A 24 22.39 9.80 -10.97
C HIS A 24 21.09 9.40 -10.23
N GLU A 25 20.11 8.88 -10.97
CA GLU A 25 18.77 8.53 -10.49
C GLU A 25 18.74 7.13 -9.85
N HIS A 26 18.35 7.03 -8.57
CA HIS A 26 18.09 5.76 -7.88
C HIS A 26 16.60 5.39 -8.01
N LEU A 27 16.28 4.35 -8.78
CA LEU A 27 14.93 3.82 -8.95
C LEU A 27 14.65 2.81 -7.84
N GLY A 28 13.51 2.94 -7.16
CA GLY A 28 13.07 1.97 -6.16
C GLY A 28 12.39 0.76 -6.77
N PRO A 29 12.07 -0.24 -5.92
CA PRO A 29 11.39 -1.41 -6.41
C PRO A 29 9.99 -1.05 -6.94
N ALA A 30 9.38 -1.84 -7.81
CA ALA A 30 8.00 -1.65 -8.27
C ALA A 30 7.31 -3.01 -8.39
N PRO A 31 6.03 -3.19 -8.07
CA PRO A 31 5.43 -4.52 -8.09
C PRO A 31 5.27 -4.98 -9.53
N LEU A 32 5.96 -6.07 -9.87
CA LEU A 32 5.88 -6.70 -11.19
C LEU A 32 4.80 -7.77 -11.21
N GLU A 33 4.72 -8.56 -10.14
CA GLU A 33 3.74 -9.62 -9.94
C GLU A 33 3.22 -9.52 -8.50
N ALA A 34 1.97 -9.06 -8.37
CA ALA A 34 1.27 -8.97 -7.10
C ALA A 34 -0.12 -9.61 -7.26
N ASP A 35 -0.35 -10.71 -6.55
CA ASP A 35 -1.63 -11.39 -6.47
C ASP A 35 -2.47 -10.87 -5.30
N ASP A 36 -3.79 -11.03 -5.41
CA ASP A 36 -4.71 -10.70 -4.31
C ASP A 36 -4.41 -11.52 -3.05
N SER A 37 -4.53 -10.87 -1.89
CA SER A 37 -4.59 -11.57 -0.61
C SER A 37 -6.03 -11.95 -0.31
N LEU A 38 -6.26 -13.17 0.15
CA LEU A 38 -7.60 -13.60 0.54
C LEU A 38 -7.98 -12.90 1.85
N PHE A 39 -9.20 -12.37 1.86
CA PHE A 39 -9.78 -11.84 3.08
C PHE A 39 -10.37 -13.03 3.85
N PRO A 40 -10.07 -13.21 5.16
CA PRO A 40 -10.80 -14.19 5.98
C PRO A 40 -12.31 -14.00 5.85
N THR A 41 -13.13 -15.05 5.89
CA THR A 41 -14.60 -14.90 5.75
C THR A 41 -15.26 -14.33 7.01
N VAL A 42 -14.66 -14.54 8.17
CA VAL A 42 -15.12 -14.08 9.49
C VAL A 42 -14.01 -13.26 10.15
N GLY A 43 -14.36 -12.18 10.83
CA GLY A 43 -13.39 -11.36 11.55
C GLY A 43 -13.75 -9.87 11.62
N PRO A 44 -12.82 -9.04 12.12
CA PRO A 44 -12.98 -7.59 12.20
C PRO A 44 -13.47 -6.96 10.90
N ILE A 45 -14.23 -5.88 11.06
CA ILE A 45 -14.74 -5.09 9.93
C ILE A 45 -13.62 -4.23 9.32
N LEU A 46 -12.58 -3.90 10.10
CA LEU A 46 -11.44 -3.11 9.68
C LEU A 46 -10.15 -3.63 10.30
N VAL A 47 -9.22 -4.09 9.47
CA VAL A 47 -7.86 -4.49 9.86
C VAL A 47 -6.86 -3.80 8.95
N SER A 48 -5.75 -3.33 9.48
CA SER A 48 -4.56 -3.06 8.70
C SER A 48 -3.39 -3.89 9.18
N VAL A 49 -2.59 -4.36 8.22
CA VAL A 49 -1.33 -5.06 8.46
C VAL A 49 -0.26 -4.28 7.73
N SER A 50 0.69 -3.70 8.46
CA SER A 50 1.83 -2.96 7.90
C SER A 50 3.12 -3.73 8.20
N MET A 51 3.97 -3.90 7.20
CA MET A 51 5.23 -4.63 7.31
C MET A 51 6.33 -4.00 6.47
N LEU A 52 7.57 -4.26 6.85
CA LEU A 52 8.73 -4.06 5.99
C LEU A 52 9.09 -5.38 5.32
N ALA A 53 9.39 -5.29 4.04
CA ALA A 53 9.89 -6.40 3.23
C ALA A 53 11.30 -6.06 2.73
N THR A 54 12.23 -7.00 2.89
CA THR A 54 13.52 -6.96 2.21
C THR A 54 13.35 -7.52 0.81
N ILE A 55 13.55 -6.66 -0.19
CA ILE A 55 13.52 -6.99 -1.61
C ILE A 55 14.96 -7.23 -2.06
N LYS A 56 15.26 -8.44 -2.51
CA LYS A 56 16.59 -8.78 -3.04
C LYS A 56 16.80 -8.16 -4.41
N SER A 57 18.06 -8.18 -4.88
CA SER A 57 18.44 -7.75 -6.24
C SER A 57 17.77 -8.55 -7.37
N ASP A 58 17.20 -9.73 -7.09
CA ASP A 58 16.39 -10.52 -8.04
C ASP A 58 14.90 -10.13 -8.04
N GLY A 59 14.50 -9.19 -7.19
CA GLY A 59 13.12 -8.73 -7.05
C GLY A 59 12.25 -9.54 -6.09
N ARG A 60 12.76 -10.62 -5.49
CA ARG A 60 11.99 -11.46 -4.56
C ARG A 60 12.03 -10.91 -3.14
N VAL A 61 10.93 -11.08 -2.41
CA VAL A 61 10.88 -10.84 -0.97
C VAL A 61 11.65 -11.95 -0.25
N SER A 62 12.66 -11.59 0.57
CA SER A 62 13.43 -12.56 1.36
C SER A 62 13.04 -12.60 2.84
N HIS A 63 12.69 -11.44 3.40
CA HIS A 63 12.35 -11.31 4.83
C HIS A 63 11.22 -10.29 4.98
N THR A 64 10.29 -10.59 5.87
CA THR A 64 9.20 -9.67 6.25
C THR A 64 9.22 -9.43 7.74
N LYS A 65 9.23 -8.17 8.16
CA LYS A 65 9.07 -7.76 9.55
C LYS A 65 7.77 -6.97 9.69
N VAL A 66 6.83 -7.51 10.46
CA VAL A 66 5.59 -6.81 10.79
C VAL A 66 5.93 -5.57 11.61
N LEU A 67 5.45 -4.41 11.18
CA LEU A 67 5.57 -3.17 11.92
C LEU A 67 4.38 -3.01 12.85
N ASP A 68 3.17 -3.09 12.29
CA ASP A 68 1.92 -2.89 13.01
C ASP A 68 0.84 -3.83 12.49
N THR A 69 -0.06 -4.22 13.39
CA THR A 69 -1.36 -4.80 13.04
C THR A 69 -2.42 -4.05 13.81
N ILE A 70 -3.21 -3.23 13.12
CA ILE A 70 -4.16 -2.31 13.75
C ILE A 70 -5.58 -2.75 13.42
N ARG A 71 -6.45 -2.67 14.41
CA ARG A 71 -7.89 -2.91 14.28
C ARG A 71 -8.64 -1.58 14.33
N GLY A 72 -9.77 -1.48 13.63
CA GLY A 72 -10.66 -0.33 13.74
C GLY A 72 -11.18 -0.08 15.16
N THR A 73 -11.41 1.18 15.52
CA THR A 73 -11.77 1.61 16.88
C THR A 73 -13.14 1.14 17.37
N ASN A 74 -14.04 0.78 16.45
CA ASN A 74 -15.44 0.37 16.75
C ASN A 74 -15.69 -1.09 16.35
N ASP A 75 -14.69 -1.94 16.47
CA ASP A 75 -14.82 -3.34 16.06
C ASP A 75 -15.45 -4.18 17.18
N PHE A 76 -16.63 -4.73 16.90
CA PHE A 76 -17.39 -5.58 17.84
C PHE A 76 -16.88 -7.03 17.87
N TYR A 77 -16.00 -7.42 16.94
CA TYR A 77 -15.41 -8.75 16.89
C TYR A 77 -14.21 -8.85 17.83
N GLN A 78 -14.23 -9.74 18.83
CA GLN A 78 -13.06 -9.98 19.70
C GLN A 78 -12.13 -11.11 19.22
N GLY A 79 -12.36 -11.66 18.02
CA GLY A 79 -11.57 -12.77 17.46
C GLY A 79 -10.13 -12.42 17.09
N THR A 80 -9.33 -13.42 16.74
CA THR A 80 -7.89 -13.27 16.50
C THR A 80 -7.57 -12.67 15.12
N LEU A 81 -6.53 -11.83 15.04
CA LEU A 81 -6.01 -11.24 13.79
C LEU A 81 -5.12 -12.19 12.96
N ILE A 82 -4.89 -13.42 13.45
CA ILE A 82 -3.95 -14.39 12.87
C ILE A 82 -4.18 -14.60 11.37
N GLY A 83 -5.43 -14.85 10.93
CA GLY A 83 -5.70 -15.10 9.51
C GLY A 83 -5.29 -13.92 8.60
N TYR A 84 -5.60 -12.69 9.00
CA TYR A 84 -5.24 -11.49 8.24
C TYR A 84 -3.73 -11.30 8.13
N LEU A 85 -3.02 -11.61 9.21
CA LEU A 85 -1.57 -11.49 9.26
C LEU A 85 -0.91 -12.57 8.41
N ASP A 86 -1.31 -13.82 8.59
CA ASP A 86 -0.77 -14.97 7.84
C ASP A 86 -1.02 -14.81 6.34
N ASP A 87 -2.23 -14.40 5.95
CA ASP A 87 -2.60 -14.16 4.55
C ASP A 87 -1.78 -13.00 3.96
N ALA A 88 -1.62 -11.90 4.71
CA ALA A 88 -0.80 -10.76 4.29
C ALA A 88 0.69 -11.13 4.10
N VAL A 89 1.28 -11.85 5.05
CA VAL A 89 2.68 -12.29 4.98
C VAL A 89 2.88 -13.31 3.86
N ALA A 90 1.95 -14.26 3.71
CA ALA A 90 1.99 -15.26 2.65
C ALA A 90 1.86 -14.63 1.27
N ALA A 91 0.96 -13.65 1.11
CA ALA A 91 0.82 -12.89 -0.13
C ALA A 91 2.10 -12.11 -0.45
N ALA A 92 2.59 -11.30 0.49
CA ALA A 92 3.80 -10.49 0.31
C ALA A 92 5.02 -11.35 -0.08
N THR A 93 5.17 -12.53 0.51
CA THR A 93 6.30 -13.44 0.24
C THR A 93 6.28 -14.04 -1.18
N ARG A 94 5.11 -14.14 -1.81
CA ARG A 94 4.97 -14.63 -3.20
C ARG A 94 5.20 -13.54 -4.24
N TRP A 95 5.06 -12.28 -3.85
CA TRP A 95 5.15 -11.16 -4.78
C TRP A 95 6.57 -10.95 -5.30
N ARG A 96 6.63 -10.37 -6.50
CA ARG A 96 7.88 -9.98 -7.15
C ARG A 96 7.84 -8.50 -7.47
N PHE A 97 8.99 -7.87 -7.27
CA PHE A 97 9.20 -6.46 -7.52
C PHE A 97 10.33 -6.28 -8.54
N ASP A 98 10.31 -5.20 -9.30
CA ASP A 98 11.54 -4.63 -9.83
C ASP A 98 12.45 -4.32 -8.65
N PRO A 99 13.77 -4.59 -8.71
CA PRO A 99 14.68 -4.28 -7.61
C PRO A 99 15.03 -2.79 -7.58
N ALA A 100 15.49 -2.29 -6.43
CA ALA A 100 16.11 -0.97 -6.39
C ALA A 100 17.40 -0.96 -7.22
N ILE A 101 17.72 0.18 -7.84
CA ILE A 101 18.84 0.30 -8.78
C ILE A 101 19.83 1.36 -8.31
N ASP A 102 21.08 1.00 -8.00
CA ASP A 102 22.14 1.92 -7.57
C ASP A 102 22.60 2.93 -8.64
N SER A 103 23.54 3.81 -8.27
CA SER A 103 24.11 4.81 -9.17
C SER A 103 24.81 4.24 -10.41
N ASP A 104 25.21 2.96 -10.34
CA ASP A 104 25.88 2.22 -11.41
C ASP A 104 24.88 1.38 -12.23
N LEU A 105 23.57 1.63 -12.05
CA LEU A 105 22.47 0.90 -12.68
C LEU A 105 22.40 -0.58 -12.31
N ARG A 106 22.90 -0.95 -11.12
CA ARG A 106 22.89 -2.33 -10.64
C ARG A 106 21.73 -2.57 -9.68
N PRO A 107 21.03 -3.71 -9.81
CA PRO A 107 20.08 -4.17 -8.81
C PRO A 107 20.70 -4.35 -7.43
N ILE A 108 20.14 -3.69 -6.42
CA ILE A 108 20.55 -3.81 -5.03
C ILE A 108 19.41 -4.31 -4.15
N GLU A 109 19.79 -4.88 -3.01
CA GLU A 109 18.85 -5.16 -1.94
C GLU A 109 18.29 -3.87 -1.36
N SER A 110 16.98 -3.83 -1.11
CA SER A 110 16.30 -2.65 -0.58
C SER A 110 15.15 -3.03 0.34
N LEU A 111 14.72 -2.06 1.16
CA LEU A 111 13.53 -2.19 1.98
C LEU A 111 12.33 -1.55 1.29
N ALA A 112 11.22 -2.27 1.27
CA ALA A 112 9.91 -1.76 0.88
C ALA A 112 8.95 -1.82 2.07
N SER A 113 8.02 -0.88 2.17
CA SER A 113 6.90 -1.00 3.11
C SER A 113 5.66 -1.51 2.38
N ILE A 114 5.02 -2.52 2.95
CA ILE A 114 3.82 -3.14 2.42
C ILE A 114 2.71 -2.98 3.47
N THR A 115 1.63 -2.31 3.09
CA THR A 115 0.46 -2.14 3.95
C THR A 115 -0.76 -2.71 3.27
N PHE A 116 -1.38 -3.69 3.93
CA PHE A 116 -2.70 -4.21 3.60
C PHE A 116 -3.73 -3.51 4.47
N LEU A 117 -4.80 -3.03 3.85
CA LEU A 117 -5.98 -2.51 4.54
C LEU A 117 -7.20 -3.31 4.09
N TYR A 118 -7.69 -4.08 5.05
CA TYR A 118 -8.85 -4.94 4.98
C TYR A 118 -10.06 -4.15 5.50
N ASP A 119 -10.88 -3.62 4.59
CA ASP A 119 -12.03 -2.77 4.94
C ASP A 119 -13.36 -3.34 4.42
N ARG A 120 -14.21 -3.79 5.34
CA ARG A 120 -15.57 -4.27 5.03
C ARG A 120 -16.65 -3.22 5.25
N VAL A 121 -16.30 -2.00 5.65
CA VAL A 121 -17.26 -0.99 6.07
C VAL A 121 -17.88 -0.31 4.85
N TRP A 122 -19.19 -0.50 4.67
CA TRP A 122 -20.02 0.35 3.82
C TRP A 122 -20.09 1.76 4.43
N GLY A 123 -19.70 2.77 3.65
CA GLY A 123 -19.42 4.12 4.11
C GLY A 123 -20.41 4.71 5.13
N ARG A 124 -19.99 4.76 6.39
CA ARG A 124 -19.98 5.92 7.32
C ARG A 124 -19.61 5.44 8.73
N GLY A 125 -18.69 6.15 9.39
CA GLY A 125 -18.58 6.14 10.86
C GLY A 125 -17.30 5.54 11.46
N THR A 126 -16.54 4.72 10.74
CA THR A 126 -15.23 4.25 11.22
C THR A 126 -14.10 5.02 10.57
N ALA A 127 -13.31 5.69 11.41
CA ALA A 127 -12.04 6.26 10.98
C ALA A 127 -11.11 5.11 10.54
N LEU A 128 -10.43 5.30 9.40
CA LEU A 128 -9.32 4.43 9.04
C LEU A 128 -8.21 4.54 10.09
N PRO A 129 -7.45 3.47 10.34
CA PRO A 129 -6.35 3.52 11.28
C PRO A 129 -5.31 4.55 10.82
N THR A 130 -4.78 5.30 11.79
CA THR A 130 -3.58 6.12 11.61
C THR A 130 -2.39 5.29 12.07
N PHE A 131 -1.35 5.22 11.26
CA PHE A 131 -0.13 4.49 11.59
C PHE A 131 0.87 5.47 12.22
N THR A 132 1.41 5.10 13.38
CA THR A 132 2.39 5.92 14.11
C THR A 132 3.76 5.26 14.22
N THR A 133 3.90 4.02 13.74
CA THR A 133 5.15 3.28 13.89
C THR A 133 6.20 3.78 12.93
N VAL A 134 7.27 4.32 13.50
CA VAL A 134 8.50 4.66 12.80
C VAL A 134 9.40 3.42 12.83
N PRO A 135 9.81 2.87 11.68
CA PRO A 135 10.73 1.76 11.67
C PRO A 135 12.06 2.20 12.28
N SER A 136 12.67 1.35 13.10
CA SER A 136 14.04 1.54 13.52
C SER A 136 14.93 1.56 12.27
N LYS A 137 15.64 2.67 12.05
CA LYS A 137 16.53 2.89 10.90
C LYS A 137 17.39 1.65 10.65
N THR A 138 17.16 0.96 9.53
CA THR A 138 17.93 -0.21 9.11
C THR A 138 18.56 0.13 7.77
N GLY A 139 19.81 0.59 7.79
CA GLY A 139 20.54 1.04 6.61
C GLY A 139 20.41 2.54 6.31
N ASP A 140 20.94 2.93 5.16
CA ASP A 140 20.95 4.33 4.70
C ASP A 140 19.58 4.76 4.17
N TYR A 141 18.75 3.84 3.71
CA TYR A 141 17.44 4.13 3.13
C TYR A 141 16.31 3.60 4.01
N VAL A 142 15.25 4.40 4.15
CA VAL A 142 13.98 4.03 4.79
C VAL A 142 12.85 4.33 3.79
N PRO A 143 11.97 3.36 3.48
CA PRO A 143 10.88 3.57 2.54
C PRO A 143 9.81 4.53 3.09
N PRO A 144 8.97 5.13 2.23
CA PRO A 144 7.86 5.96 2.67
C PRO A 144 6.80 5.07 3.30
N ILE A 145 6.28 5.37 4.49
CA ILE A 145 5.31 4.49 5.17
C ILE A 145 3.96 5.20 5.25
N PRO A 146 2.85 4.60 4.79
CA PRO A 146 1.55 5.23 4.92
C PRO A 146 1.23 5.53 6.40
N THR A 147 0.89 6.77 6.70
CA THR A 147 0.47 7.21 8.05
C THR A 147 -1.02 7.50 8.11
N LYS A 148 -1.61 7.95 7.00
CA LYS A 148 -3.05 8.19 6.87
C LYS A 148 -3.54 7.73 5.51
N LEU A 149 -4.57 6.88 5.54
CA LEU A 149 -5.24 6.37 4.34
C LEU A 149 -6.63 7.01 4.18
N SER A 150 -7.16 6.95 2.96
CA SER A 150 -8.50 7.41 2.61
C SER A 150 -9.16 6.40 1.67
N ARG A 151 -10.44 6.15 1.86
CA ARG A 151 -11.24 5.28 0.99
C ARG A 151 -11.52 5.98 -0.33
N ALA A 152 -11.54 5.21 -1.41
CA ALA A 152 -12.19 5.66 -2.63
C ALA A 152 -13.71 5.65 -2.45
N GLU A 153 -14.39 6.65 -3.01
CA GLU A 153 -15.85 6.67 -3.02
C GLU A 153 -16.34 5.88 -4.23
N TYR A 154 -17.15 4.84 -4.01
CA TYR A 154 -17.66 4.08 -5.14
C TYR A 154 -18.71 4.88 -5.91
N PRO A 155 -18.53 5.11 -7.23
CA PRO A 155 -19.46 5.96 -7.99
C PRO A 155 -20.84 5.30 -8.14
N VAL A 156 -21.90 6.08 -7.91
CA VAL A 156 -23.30 5.59 -7.96
C VAL A 156 -23.77 5.09 -9.33
N ASN A 157 -23.05 5.48 -10.38
CA ASN A 157 -23.24 5.15 -11.79
C ASN A 157 -22.23 4.10 -12.30
N SER A 158 -21.42 3.51 -11.42
CA SER A 158 -20.46 2.46 -11.77
C SER A 158 -20.99 1.08 -11.42
N ILE A 159 -20.70 0.11 -12.30
CA ILE A 159 -20.79 -1.33 -12.03
C ILE A 159 -19.42 -2.00 -12.14
N GLY A 160 -18.36 -1.19 -12.17
CA GLY A 160 -16.98 -1.65 -12.33
C GLY A 160 -16.55 -2.55 -11.19
N ILE A 161 -15.88 -3.63 -11.55
CA ILE A 161 -15.29 -4.61 -10.63
C ILE A 161 -13.85 -4.83 -11.07
N GLY A 162 -12.93 -4.97 -10.11
CA GLY A 162 -11.52 -5.23 -10.37
C GLY A 162 -10.61 -4.26 -9.63
N THR A 163 -9.36 -4.17 -10.06
CA THR A 163 -8.33 -3.43 -9.34
C THR A 163 -7.83 -2.25 -10.15
N VAL A 164 -7.93 -1.06 -9.58
CA VAL A 164 -7.23 0.14 -10.05
C VAL A 164 -5.88 0.20 -9.36
N VAL A 165 -4.80 0.28 -10.13
CA VAL A 165 -3.43 0.40 -9.60
C VAL A 165 -2.88 1.75 -10.01
N LEU A 166 -2.35 2.50 -9.04
CA LEU A 166 -1.81 3.85 -9.21
C LEU A 166 -0.34 3.91 -8.81
N ASN A 167 0.48 4.62 -9.56
CA ASN A 167 1.78 5.11 -9.12
C ASN A 167 1.58 6.50 -8.49
N LEU A 168 2.05 6.69 -7.27
CA LEU A 168 1.93 7.90 -6.47
C LEU A 168 3.29 8.57 -6.38
N HIS A 169 3.33 9.89 -6.52
CA HIS A 169 4.50 10.69 -6.15
C HIS A 169 4.32 11.22 -4.73
N VAL A 170 5.21 10.82 -3.83
CA VAL A 170 5.20 11.19 -2.42
C VAL A 170 6.31 12.20 -2.17
N GLU A 171 5.94 13.40 -1.74
CA GLU A 171 6.86 14.50 -1.47
C GLU A 171 7.68 14.27 -0.19
N ALA A 172 8.77 15.02 -0.01
CA ALA A 172 9.61 14.98 1.19
C ALA A 172 8.88 15.39 2.48
N ASN A 173 7.68 15.98 2.37
CA ASN A 173 6.78 16.28 3.51
C ASN A 173 5.74 15.17 3.78
N GLY A 174 5.76 14.08 3.01
CA GLY A 174 4.86 12.95 3.14
C GLY A 174 3.48 13.12 2.48
N SER A 175 3.25 14.21 1.74
CA SER A 175 2.03 14.39 0.96
C SER A 175 2.13 13.74 -0.42
N VAL A 176 0.99 13.32 -0.98
CA VAL A 176 0.92 12.81 -2.36
C VAL A 176 0.62 13.97 -3.30
N SER A 177 1.56 14.32 -4.17
CA SER A 177 1.38 15.43 -5.14
C SER A 177 0.84 14.95 -6.48
N ASP A 178 1.19 13.73 -6.90
CA ASP A 178 0.72 13.12 -8.15
C ASP A 178 0.26 11.68 -7.97
N ALA A 179 -0.67 11.24 -8.81
CA ALA A 179 -1.20 9.88 -8.84
C ALA A 179 -1.55 9.49 -10.29
N ARG A 180 -0.81 8.53 -10.85
CA ARG A 180 -0.89 8.08 -12.24
C ARG A 180 -1.43 6.67 -12.33
N ILE A 181 -2.33 6.41 -13.27
CA ILE A 181 -2.91 5.09 -13.46
C ILE A 181 -1.88 4.16 -14.11
N ILE A 182 -1.64 3.01 -13.48
CA ILE A 182 -0.88 1.87 -14.02
C ILE A 182 -1.86 0.82 -14.58
N LYS A 183 -2.91 0.50 -13.82
CA LYS A 183 -3.99 -0.42 -14.22
C LYS A 183 -5.32 0.29 -14.04
N SER A 184 -6.09 0.38 -15.12
CA SER A 184 -7.35 1.11 -15.18
C SER A 184 -8.56 0.20 -14.99
N VAL A 185 -9.55 0.70 -14.29
CA VAL A 185 -10.95 0.32 -14.46
C VAL A 185 -11.69 1.64 -14.68
N PRO A 186 -12.04 2.01 -15.93
CA PRO A 186 -12.35 3.41 -16.28
C PRO A 186 -13.39 4.10 -15.39
N SER A 187 -14.42 3.38 -14.95
CA SER A 187 -15.47 3.91 -14.07
C SER A 187 -15.07 4.07 -12.60
N LEU A 188 -13.85 3.69 -12.23
CA LEU A 188 -13.30 3.67 -10.86
C LEU A 188 -11.95 4.42 -10.74
N ASP A 189 -11.40 4.90 -11.85
CA ASP A 189 -10.10 5.56 -11.87
C ASP A 189 -10.11 6.89 -11.10
N GLU A 190 -11.05 7.78 -11.43
CA GLU A 190 -11.19 9.09 -10.79
C GLU A 190 -11.36 9.02 -9.26
N PRO A 191 -12.28 8.22 -8.69
CA PRO A 191 -12.41 8.13 -7.23
C PRO A 191 -11.17 7.52 -6.56
N SER A 192 -10.46 6.60 -7.24
CA SER A 192 -9.19 6.05 -6.76
C SER A 192 -8.12 7.14 -6.65
N ILE A 193 -7.97 7.97 -7.69
CA ILE A 193 -7.03 9.09 -7.73
C ILE A 193 -7.35 10.11 -6.62
N ILE A 194 -8.62 10.50 -6.49
CA ILE A 194 -9.07 11.47 -5.49
C ILE A 194 -8.76 10.97 -4.07
N ALA A 195 -8.98 9.68 -3.81
CA ALA A 195 -8.66 9.09 -2.51
C ALA A 195 -7.16 9.03 -2.25
N ALA A 196 -6.38 8.56 -3.22
CA ALA A 196 -4.92 8.44 -3.09
C ALA A 196 -4.25 9.79 -2.79
N LYS A 197 -4.69 10.88 -3.43
CA LYS A 197 -4.17 12.24 -3.16
C LYS A 197 -4.46 12.75 -1.73
N LYS A 198 -5.44 12.16 -1.04
CA LYS A 198 -5.75 12.49 0.37
C LYS A 198 -4.87 11.72 1.37
N TRP A 199 -4.08 10.74 0.92
CA TRP A 199 -3.23 9.96 1.80
C TRP A 199 -2.05 10.78 2.32
N ARG A 200 -1.48 10.32 3.43
CA ARG A 200 -0.24 10.85 4.00
C ARG A 200 0.69 9.71 4.34
N PHE A 201 1.97 10.01 4.25
CA PHE A 201 3.08 9.12 4.49
C PHE A 201 4.03 9.75 5.50
N GLN A 202 4.73 8.92 6.25
CA GLN A 202 6.06 9.24 6.71
C GLN A 202 6.94 9.24 5.45
N PRO A 203 7.57 10.37 5.07
CA PRO A 203 8.38 10.43 3.86
C PRO A 203 9.52 9.42 3.90
N ALA A 204 9.93 8.96 2.71
CA ALA A 204 11.15 8.19 2.57
C ALA A 204 12.34 9.01 3.10
N GLN A 205 13.32 8.32 3.67
CA GLN A 205 14.54 8.96 4.14
C GLN A 205 15.75 8.31 3.51
N TYR A 206 16.71 9.12 3.10
CA TYR A 206 18.04 8.68 2.72
C TYR A 206 19.07 9.38 3.61
N LYS A 207 19.90 8.58 4.28
CA LYS A 207 20.88 9.02 5.30
C LYS A 207 20.29 9.93 6.38
N GLY A 208 19.00 9.74 6.70
CA GLY A 208 18.26 10.53 7.68
C GLY A 208 17.63 11.83 7.15
N THR A 209 17.82 12.13 5.86
CA THR A 209 17.17 13.27 5.20
C THR A 209 15.91 12.80 4.47
N SER A 210 14.78 13.47 4.69
CA SER A 210 13.55 13.19 3.94
C SER A 210 13.74 13.52 2.46
N ILE A 211 13.34 12.60 1.58
CA ILE A 211 13.42 12.76 0.13
C ILE A 211 12.04 12.51 -0.50
N PRO A 212 11.75 13.09 -1.67
CA PRO A 212 10.65 12.62 -2.51
C PRO A 212 10.82 11.14 -2.85
N SER A 213 9.73 10.50 -3.23
CA SER A 213 9.69 9.06 -3.46
C SER A 213 8.45 8.65 -4.26
N THR A 214 8.35 7.37 -4.62
CA THR A 214 7.15 6.84 -5.28
C THR A 214 6.46 5.79 -4.42
N ALA A 215 5.17 5.56 -4.62
CA ALA A 215 4.46 4.45 -4.01
C ALA A 215 3.45 3.90 -4.99
N THR A 216 3.19 2.61 -5.01
CA THR A 216 2.02 2.04 -5.68
C THR A 216 0.85 1.89 -4.71
N ALA A 217 -0.32 2.31 -5.15
CA ALA A 217 -1.58 2.06 -4.46
C ALA A 217 -2.46 1.18 -5.33
N ALA A 218 -2.96 0.09 -4.79
CA ALA A 218 -3.99 -0.72 -5.41
C ALA A 218 -5.31 -0.53 -4.68
N PHE A 219 -6.34 -0.11 -5.40
CA PHE A 219 -7.74 -0.07 -4.97
C PHE A 219 -8.45 -1.23 -5.64
N VAL A 220 -8.76 -2.27 -4.87
CA VAL A 220 -9.45 -3.47 -5.34
C VAL A 220 -10.93 -3.30 -5.01
N TYR A 221 -11.78 -3.42 -6.02
CA TYR A 221 -13.23 -3.32 -5.95
C TYR A 221 -13.84 -4.69 -6.22
N LEU A 222 -14.15 -5.43 -5.14
CA LEU A 222 -14.69 -6.80 -5.25
C LEU A 222 -16.22 -6.82 -5.11
N PRO A 223 -16.92 -7.69 -5.88
CA PRO A 223 -18.35 -7.88 -5.71
C PRO A 223 -18.64 -8.63 -4.41
N PHE A 224 -19.82 -8.41 -3.84
CA PHE A 224 -20.29 -9.20 -2.70
C PHE A 224 -20.74 -10.60 -3.16
N MET A 225 -19.89 -11.59 -2.88
CA MET A 225 -20.07 -13.05 -2.99
C MET A 225 -20.00 -13.71 -4.38
N ARG A 226 -19.34 -14.88 -4.38
CA ARG A 226 -19.77 -16.08 -5.10
C ARG A 226 -19.98 -17.18 -4.08
#